data_AF-A0A3Q3WXF8-F1
#
_entry.id   AF-A0A3Q3WXF8-F1
#
_cell.length_a   1.000
_cell.length_b   1.000
_cell.length_c   1.000
_cell.angle_alpha   90.00
_cell.angle_beta   90.00
_cell.angle_gamma   90.00
#
_symmetry.space_group_name_H-M   'P 1'
#
loop_
_entity.id
_entity.type
_entity.pdbx_description
1 polymer ?
#
loop_
_entity_poly.entity_id
_entity_poly.type
_entity_poly.pdbx_seq_one_letter_code
_entity_poly.pdbx_strand_id
1 'polypeptide(L)'
;MQRNKFIMSFAGSYVNHRILLILATRRCWCVCVTMATLNQMHRQGKPKTPPKSVGATFGRPQLKAVVLKTMIRKPKKPNSANRKCARVRLSNGKEAVVFIPGEGHNLQEHNVVLVKGGRTQDLPGVKLKVVRGKYDCGHVVKKKQ
;
A
#
# COMPACT_ATOMS: atom_id res chain seq x y z
N MET A 1 10.29 47.27 -34.13
CA MET A 1 8.90 47.11 -34.58
C MET A 1 8.04 46.81 -33.36
N GLN A 2 7.33 47.86 -32.90
CA GLN A 2 6.20 47.94 -31.93
C GLN A 2 6.31 47.13 -30.62
N ARG A 3 6.55 47.68 -29.41
CA ARG A 3 5.96 48.83 -28.67
C ARG A 3 4.42 48.90 -28.74
N ASN A 4 3.78 48.63 -27.58
CA ASN A 4 2.57 49.24 -27.00
C ASN A 4 2.38 48.57 -25.62
N LYS A 5 2.44 49.18 -24.41
CA LYS A 5 2.15 50.51 -23.84
C LYS A 5 0.72 51.01 -24.08
N PHE A 6 -0.14 50.84 -23.06
CA PHE A 6 -1.27 51.70 -22.64
C PHE A 6 -1.74 51.14 -21.27
N ILE A 7 -1.43 51.69 -20.09
CA ILE A 7 -1.80 52.97 -19.43
C ILE A 7 -3.31 53.12 -19.21
N MET A 8 -3.73 53.09 -17.94
CA MET A 8 -4.47 54.13 -17.18
C MET A 8 -4.89 53.49 -15.84
N SER A 9 -4.25 53.83 -14.71
CA SER A 9 -4.49 55.01 -13.85
C SER A 9 -5.81 54.94 -13.09
N PHE A 10 -5.76 54.76 -11.75
CA PHE A 10 -6.67 55.46 -10.85
C PHE A 10 -6.10 55.52 -9.42
N ALA A 11 -5.86 56.77 -8.99
CA ALA A 11 -5.91 57.35 -7.66
C ALA A 11 -5.19 56.64 -6.48
N GLY A 12 -4.17 57.32 -5.97
CA GLY A 12 -3.73 57.16 -4.59
C GLY A 12 -4.58 57.98 -3.61
N SER A 13 -4.52 57.56 -2.35
CA SER A 13 -4.55 58.43 -1.18
C SER A 13 -3.74 57.75 -0.06
N TYR A 14 -2.59 58.37 0.25
CA TYR A 14 -2.00 58.48 1.59
C TYR A 14 -3.13 58.55 2.64
N VAL A 15 -3.13 57.77 3.72
CA VAL A 15 -2.44 57.92 5.02
C VAL A 15 -2.82 56.67 5.85
N ASN A 16 -2.15 56.12 6.86
CA ASN A 16 -1.20 56.63 7.85
C ASN A 16 -0.59 55.42 8.59
N HIS A 17 0.72 55.48 8.87
CA HIS A 17 1.43 54.95 10.05
C HIS A 17 0.90 53.71 10.81
N ARG A 18 1.62 52.58 10.64
CA ARG A 18 2.14 51.70 11.71
C ARG A 18 2.91 50.54 11.05
N ILE A 19 4.20 50.70 10.75
CA ILE A 19 5.30 50.43 11.69
C ILE A 19 5.14 49.06 12.36
N LEU A 20 5.90 48.10 11.80
CA LEU A 20 6.75 47.16 12.52
C LEU A 20 6.09 45.99 13.27
N LEU A 21 6.14 44.80 12.68
CA LEU A 21 6.82 43.60 13.22
C LEU A 21 6.34 42.34 12.48
N ILE A 22 6.93 42.13 11.30
CA ILE A 22 7.24 40.80 10.83
C ILE A 22 8.35 40.31 11.76
N LEU A 23 8.09 39.31 12.61
CA LEU A 23 9.03 38.28 13.09
C LEU A 23 8.37 37.44 14.21
N ALA A 24 8.50 36.12 14.09
CA ALA A 24 8.30 35.11 15.14
C ALA A 24 6.86 34.71 15.54
N THR A 25 6.15 34.03 14.64
CA THR A 25 5.38 32.84 15.07
C THR A 25 5.72 31.64 14.18
N ARG A 26 7.00 31.26 14.19
CA ARG A 26 7.32 29.83 14.13
C ARG A 26 6.64 29.21 15.35
N ARG A 27 5.41 28.70 15.18
CA ARG A 27 4.83 27.72 16.12
C ARG A 27 5.74 26.51 16.06
N CYS A 28 6.81 26.61 16.85
CA CYS A 28 7.69 25.53 17.22
C CYS A 28 6.76 24.44 17.76
N TRP A 29 6.72 23.32 17.05
CA TRP A 29 6.01 22.12 17.44
C TRP A 29 6.80 21.47 18.58
N CYS A 30 6.96 22.19 19.69
CA CYS A 30 7.49 21.66 20.93
C CYS A 30 6.28 21.28 21.78
N VAL A 31 5.79 20.06 21.57
CA VAL A 31 4.84 19.43 22.48
C VAL A 31 5.58 19.22 23.79
N CYS A 32 5.36 20.11 24.76
CA CYS A 32 5.79 19.84 26.13
C CYS A 32 4.95 18.66 26.64
N VAL A 33 5.59 17.52 26.83
CA VAL A 33 4.98 16.33 27.43
C VAL A 33 4.77 16.67 28.90
N THR A 34 3.56 17.12 29.27
CA THR A 34 3.17 17.13 30.68
C THR A 34 3.11 15.67 31.15
N MET A 35 3.90 15.34 32.16
CA MET A 35 3.85 14.01 32.77
C MET A 35 2.44 13.76 33.32
N ALA A 36 1.87 12.60 32.98
CA ALA A 36 0.57 12.20 33.49
C ALA A 36 0.60 12.11 35.02
N THR A 37 -0.46 12.57 35.68
CA THR A 37 -0.53 12.52 37.15
C THR A 37 -0.74 11.09 37.65
N LEU A 38 -0.30 10.77 38.87
CA LEU A 38 -0.51 9.44 39.48
C LEU A 38 -2.00 9.05 39.51
N ASN A 39 -2.90 10.00 39.73
CA ASN A 39 -4.35 9.78 39.70
C ASN A 39 -4.88 9.48 38.29
N GLN A 40 -4.30 10.10 37.25
CA GLN A 40 -4.64 9.78 35.85
C GLN A 40 -4.18 8.37 35.48
N MET A 41 -2.96 8.00 35.88
CA MET A 41 -2.44 6.65 35.67
C MET A 41 -3.24 5.58 36.42
N HIS A 42 -3.62 5.86 37.68
CA HIS A 42 -4.44 4.94 38.47
C HIS A 42 -5.83 4.72 37.85
N ARG A 43 -6.47 5.78 37.32
CA ARG A 43 -7.77 5.69 36.63
C ARG A 43 -7.68 4.95 35.29
N GLN A 44 -6.63 5.18 34.51
CA GLN A 44 -6.46 4.59 33.18
C GLN A 44 -5.94 3.15 33.22
N GLY A 45 -5.22 2.79 34.29
CA GLY A 45 -4.57 1.49 34.42
C GLY A 45 -3.46 1.29 33.39
N LYS A 46 -3.00 0.05 33.25
CA LYS A 46 -1.98 -0.29 32.24
C LYS A 46 -2.57 -0.15 30.83
N PRO A 47 -1.88 0.52 29.89
CA PRO A 47 -2.38 0.63 28.53
C PRO A 47 -2.50 -0.76 27.91
N LYS A 48 -3.70 -1.08 27.42
CA LYS A 48 -3.96 -2.35 26.74
C LYS A 48 -3.29 -2.32 25.37
N THR A 49 -2.50 -3.34 25.07
CA THR A 49 -1.94 -3.52 23.73
C THR A 49 -3.07 -3.77 22.74
N PRO A 50 -3.12 -3.07 21.58
CA PRO A 50 -4.14 -3.32 20.59
C PRO A 50 -4.03 -4.76 20.05
N PRO A 51 -5.15 -5.41 19.70
CA PRO A 51 -5.12 -6.75 19.12
C PRO A 51 -4.40 -6.74 17.77
N LYS A 52 -3.73 -7.85 17.45
CA LYS A 52 -3.02 -8.02 16.17
C LYS A 52 -4.03 -8.07 15.02
N SER A 53 -3.77 -7.33 13.94
CA SER A 53 -4.62 -7.36 12.76
C SER A 53 -4.49 -8.68 12.00
N VAL A 54 -5.60 -9.17 11.46
CA VAL A 54 -5.61 -10.39 10.66
C VAL A 54 -4.93 -10.16 9.30
N GLY A 55 -4.09 -11.11 8.89
CA GLY A 55 -3.38 -11.06 7.62
C GLY A 55 -4.30 -11.30 6.40
N ALA A 56 -3.70 -11.29 5.21
CA ALA A 56 -4.43 -11.50 3.94
C ALA A 56 -5.14 -12.87 3.83
N THR A 57 -4.69 -13.84 4.63
CA THR A 57 -5.27 -15.19 4.71
C THR A 57 -6.31 -15.32 5.84
N PHE A 58 -6.72 -14.21 6.47
CA PHE A 58 -7.71 -14.19 7.56
C PHE A 58 -7.35 -15.11 8.74
N GLY A 59 -6.07 -15.16 9.11
CA GLY A 59 -5.57 -16.00 10.21
C GLY A 59 -5.36 -17.48 9.86
N ARG A 60 -5.68 -17.91 8.64
CA ARG A 60 -5.48 -19.29 8.17
C ARG A 60 -4.09 -19.44 7.54
N PRO A 61 -3.46 -20.63 7.57
CA PRO A 61 -2.16 -20.83 6.92
C PRO A 61 -2.27 -20.76 5.38
N GLN A 62 -3.29 -21.43 4.84
CA GLN A 62 -3.53 -21.58 3.41
C GLN A 62 -5.04 -21.53 3.10
N LEU A 63 -5.38 -21.18 1.87
CA LEU A 63 -6.75 -21.11 1.35
C LEU A 63 -6.83 -21.79 -0.01
N LYS A 64 -7.92 -22.54 -0.25
CA LYS A 64 -8.28 -23.01 -1.58
C LYS A 64 -8.87 -21.84 -2.37
N ALA A 65 -8.55 -21.76 -3.65
CA ALA A 65 -9.06 -20.72 -4.52
C ALA A 65 -9.28 -21.23 -5.94
N VAL A 66 -10.19 -20.58 -6.66
CA VAL A 66 -10.45 -20.81 -8.09
C VAL A 66 -9.90 -19.64 -8.88
N VAL A 67 -9.19 -19.91 -9.97
CA VAL A 67 -8.64 -18.87 -10.86
C VAL A 67 -9.77 -18.27 -11.69
N LEU A 68 -9.87 -16.95 -11.67
CA LEU A 68 -10.79 -16.19 -12.53
C LEU A 68 -10.10 -15.82 -13.84
N LYS A 69 -8.91 -15.22 -13.74
CA LYS A 69 -8.13 -14.78 -14.91
C LYS A 69 -6.64 -14.72 -14.59
N THR A 70 -5.81 -15.15 -15.53
CA THR A 70 -4.36 -14.96 -15.47
C THR A 70 -3.98 -13.58 -16.04
N MET A 71 -3.07 -12.88 -15.37
CA MET A 71 -2.67 -11.53 -15.78
C MET A 71 -1.21 -11.25 -15.47
N ILE A 72 -0.60 -10.35 -16.23
CA ILE A 72 0.78 -9.92 -16.03
C ILE A 72 0.76 -8.54 -15.40
N ARG A 73 1.50 -8.35 -14.29
CA ARG A 73 1.65 -7.05 -13.64
C ARG A 73 3.09 -6.58 -13.70
N LYS A 74 3.28 -5.28 -13.94
CA LYS A 74 4.59 -4.63 -13.86
C LYS A 74 4.90 -4.29 -12.39
N PRO A 75 6.15 -4.47 -11.95
CA PRO A 75 6.59 -4.12 -10.61
C PRO A 75 6.67 -2.61 -10.40
N LYS A 76 6.84 -2.20 -9.13
CA LYS A 76 7.25 -0.84 -8.77
C LYS A 76 8.67 -0.55 -9.30
N LYS A 77 8.91 0.69 -9.78
CA LYS A 77 10.26 1.24 -10.03
C LYS A 77 11.08 1.12 -8.74
N PRO A 78 12.29 0.51 -8.72
CA PRO A 78 13.36 0.51 -9.72
C PRO A 78 13.37 -0.67 -10.69
N ASN A 79 12.56 -1.70 -10.46
CA ASN A 79 12.62 -2.94 -11.21
C ASN A 79 11.77 -2.85 -12.50
N SER A 80 12.18 -3.56 -13.55
CA SER A 80 11.43 -3.67 -14.81
C SER A 80 11.34 -5.15 -15.22
N ALA A 81 10.20 -5.78 -14.95
CA ALA A 81 9.98 -7.18 -15.30
C ALA A 81 8.49 -7.48 -15.50
N ASN A 82 8.19 -8.64 -16.08
CA ASN A 82 6.82 -9.14 -16.22
C ASN A 82 6.56 -10.18 -15.12
N ARG A 83 5.82 -9.80 -14.07
CA ARG A 83 5.45 -10.73 -12.99
C ARG A 83 4.14 -11.43 -13.32
N LYS A 84 4.15 -12.75 -13.33
CA LYS A 84 2.97 -13.58 -13.58
C LYS A 84 2.08 -13.61 -12.34
N CYS A 85 0.84 -13.19 -12.50
CA CYS A 85 -0.16 -13.12 -11.44
C CYS A 85 -1.47 -13.76 -11.90
N ALA A 86 -2.36 -14.03 -10.95
CA ALA A 86 -3.73 -14.43 -11.25
C ALA A 86 -4.71 -13.68 -10.34
N ARG A 87 -5.89 -13.36 -10.87
CA ARG A 87 -7.07 -13.05 -10.07
C ARG A 87 -7.70 -14.37 -9.65
N VAL A 88 -7.93 -14.53 -8.35
CA VAL A 88 -8.52 -15.75 -7.80
C VAL A 88 -9.68 -15.40 -6.88
N ARG A 89 -10.68 -16.26 -6.85
CA ARG A 89 -11.75 -16.25 -5.86
C ARG A 89 -11.39 -17.23 -4.75
N LEU A 90 -11.18 -16.71 -3.55
CA LEU A 90 -10.85 -17.52 -2.37
C LEU A 90 -12.10 -18.28 -1.90
N SER A 91 -11.92 -19.37 -1.14
CA SER A 91 -13.01 -20.08 -0.47
C SER A 91 -13.89 -19.18 0.41
N ASN A 92 -13.34 -18.06 0.88
CA ASN A 92 -14.06 -17.07 1.70
C ASN A 92 -14.95 -16.13 0.86
N GLY A 93 -15.10 -16.38 -0.45
CA GLY A 93 -15.88 -15.58 -1.38
C GLY A 93 -15.18 -14.32 -1.90
N LYS A 94 -14.11 -13.86 -1.23
CA LYS A 94 -13.35 -12.66 -1.62
C LYS A 94 -12.46 -12.92 -2.82
N GLU A 95 -12.40 -11.92 -3.69
CA GLU A 95 -11.45 -11.89 -4.80
C GLU A 95 -10.12 -11.28 -4.37
N ALA A 96 -9.03 -11.90 -4.79
CA ALA A 96 -7.69 -11.41 -4.51
C ALA A 96 -6.75 -11.66 -5.69
N VAL A 97 -5.65 -10.93 -5.69
CA VAL A 97 -4.57 -11.13 -6.66
C VAL A 97 -3.47 -11.94 -6.01
N VAL A 98 -3.09 -13.02 -6.67
CA VAL A 98 -2.03 -13.92 -6.22
C VAL A 98 -0.84 -13.88 -7.16
N PHE A 99 0.35 -13.98 -6.59
CA PHE A 99 1.59 -14.15 -7.34
C PHE A 99 1.86 -15.63 -7.60
N ILE A 100 2.27 -15.96 -8.82
CA ILE A 100 2.64 -17.34 -9.20
C ILE A 100 4.18 -17.43 -9.16
N PRO A 101 4.76 -18.19 -8.21
CA PRO A 101 6.21 -18.31 -8.10
C PRO A 101 6.79 -19.28 -9.15
N GLY A 102 8.08 -19.12 -9.46
CA GLY A 102 8.80 -19.97 -10.40
C GLY A 102 8.63 -19.55 -11.87
N GLU A 103 9.14 -20.40 -12.76
CA GLU A 103 9.15 -20.15 -14.21
C GLU A 103 8.02 -20.93 -14.90
N GLY A 104 7.27 -20.24 -15.76
CA GLY A 104 6.15 -20.82 -16.51
C GLY A 104 4.98 -21.28 -15.64
N HIS A 105 3.76 -21.19 -16.16
CA HIS A 105 2.58 -21.81 -15.51
C HIS A 105 1.57 -22.23 -16.57
N ASN A 106 0.88 -23.33 -16.33
CA ASN A 106 -0.22 -23.83 -17.16
C ASN A 106 -1.59 -23.54 -16.50
N LEU A 107 -1.70 -22.46 -15.74
CA LEU A 107 -2.98 -22.10 -15.12
C LEU A 107 -3.88 -21.44 -16.15
N GLN A 108 -5.10 -21.95 -16.21
CA GLN A 108 -6.18 -21.43 -17.02
C GLN A 108 -7.30 -20.93 -16.09
N GLU A 109 -8.35 -20.37 -16.69
CA GLU A 109 -9.55 -19.98 -15.96
C GLU A 109 -10.21 -21.24 -15.38
N HIS A 110 -10.85 -21.12 -14.22
CA HIS A 110 -11.50 -22.20 -13.47
C HIS A 110 -10.58 -23.25 -12.82
N ASN A 111 -9.27 -23.20 -13.04
CA ASN A 111 -8.34 -24.06 -12.31
C ASN A 111 -8.39 -23.78 -10.81
N VAL A 112 -8.18 -24.83 -10.03
CA VAL A 112 -8.14 -24.81 -8.58
C VAL A 112 -6.69 -24.72 -8.11
N VAL A 113 -6.42 -23.80 -7.19
CA VAL A 113 -5.07 -23.56 -6.65
C VAL A 113 -5.08 -23.44 -5.13
N LEU A 114 -3.95 -23.78 -4.52
CA LEU A 114 -3.71 -23.56 -3.10
C LEU A 114 -2.91 -22.26 -2.94
N VAL A 115 -3.42 -21.37 -2.10
CA VAL A 115 -2.83 -20.04 -1.85
C VAL A 115 -2.32 -19.97 -0.43
N LYS A 116 -1.14 -19.39 -0.23
CA LYS A 116 -0.56 -19.10 1.08
C LYS A 116 -0.30 -17.61 1.27
N GLY A 117 -0.15 -17.22 2.53
CA GLY A 117 0.31 -15.88 2.88
C GLY A 117 1.74 -15.65 2.37
N GLY A 118 2.00 -14.48 1.80
CA GLY A 118 3.34 -14.08 1.38
C GLY A 118 3.32 -12.82 0.55
N ARG A 119 3.90 -11.73 1.05
CA ARG A 119 4.03 -10.49 0.28
C ARG A 119 5.02 -10.68 -0.86
N THR A 120 4.65 -10.22 -2.04
CA THR A 120 5.59 -10.04 -3.14
C THR A 120 6.09 -8.60 -3.09
N GLN A 121 7.38 -8.42 -2.79
CA GLN A 121 7.98 -7.12 -2.49
C GLN A 121 7.84 -6.14 -3.65
N ASP A 122 7.93 -6.65 -4.88
CA ASP A 122 7.89 -5.84 -6.10
C ASP A 122 6.49 -5.30 -6.44
N LEU A 123 5.43 -6.05 -6.08
CA LEU A 123 4.07 -5.78 -6.55
C LEU A 123 3.23 -5.16 -5.43
N PRO A 124 2.79 -3.91 -5.56
CA PRO A 124 1.89 -3.32 -4.58
C PRO A 124 0.56 -4.09 -4.54
N GLY A 125 0.05 -4.32 -3.33
CA GLY A 125 -1.23 -5.00 -3.11
C GLY A 125 -1.22 -6.53 -3.24
N VAL A 126 -0.13 -7.16 -3.69
CA VAL A 126 -0.06 -8.63 -3.83
C VAL A 126 0.53 -9.26 -2.56
N LYS A 127 -0.36 -9.69 -1.67
CA LYS A 127 -0.02 -10.25 -0.35
C LYS A 127 -0.09 -11.79 -0.28
N LEU A 128 -0.48 -12.42 -1.39
CA LEU A 128 -0.74 -13.85 -1.48
C LEU A 128 0.10 -14.49 -2.57
N LYS A 129 0.57 -15.71 -2.32
CA LYS A 129 1.37 -16.52 -3.26
C LYS A 129 0.72 -17.88 -3.47
N VAL A 130 0.78 -18.37 -4.69
CA VAL A 130 0.34 -19.74 -5.01
C VAL A 130 1.39 -20.75 -4.52
N VAL A 131 0.94 -21.89 -4.00
CA VAL A 131 1.78 -23.03 -3.64
C VAL A 131 1.99 -23.90 -4.88
N ARG A 132 3.23 -24.25 -5.20
CA ARG A 132 3.56 -25.18 -6.29
C ARG A 132 3.51 -26.63 -5.81
N GLY A 133 3.16 -27.54 -6.71
CA GLY A 133 3.05 -28.96 -6.41
C GLY A 133 1.72 -29.38 -5.79
N LYS A 134 0.66 -28.56 -5.92
CA LYS A 134 -0.67 -28.85 -5.36
C LYS A 134 -1.80 -28.39 -6.27
N TYR A 135 -2.85 -29.21 -6.36
CA TYR A 135 -3.96 -29.06 -7.32
C TYR A 135 -3.42 -28.91 -8.75
N ASP A 136 -3.94 -27.96 -9.53
CA ASP A 136 -3.56 -27.77 -10.93
C ASP A 136 -2.21 -27.05 -11.09
N CYS A 137 -1.62 -26.59 -9.99
CA CYS A 137 -0.26 -26.04 -9.98
C CYS A 137 0.78 -27.15 -9.84
N GLY A 138 1.22 -27.70 -10.97
CA GLY A 138 2.35 -28.64 -11.05
C GLY A 138 3.69 -28.05 -10.58
N HIS A 139 4.66 -28.95 -10.37
CA HIS A 139 6.06 -28.60 -10.09
C HIS A 139 6.70 -27.89 -11.28
N VAL A 140 7.74 -27.08 -11.02
CA VAL A 140 8.52 -26.44 -12.08
C VAL A 140 9.44 -27.49 -12.69
N VAL A 141 9.35 -27.70 -14.01
CA VAL A 141 10.23 -28.60 -14.74
C VAL A 141 11.60 -27.94 -14.87
N LYS A 142 12.65 -28.58 -14.36
CA LYS A 142 14.02 -28.12 -14.57
C LYS A 142 14.39 -28.38 -16.03
N LYS A 143 14.75 -27.33 -16.76
CA LYS A 143 15.42 -27.50 -18.05
C LYS A 143 16.89 -27.79 -17.76
N LYS A 144 17.45 -28.83 -18.40
CA LYS A 144 18.91 -28.99 -18.43
C LYS A 144 19.45 -27.80 -19.22
N GLN A 145 20.33 -27.03 -18.57
CA GLN A 145 21.05 -25.93 -19.19
C GLN A 145 22.11 -26.45 -20.14
#